data_AF-A0A3N1TC21-F1
#
_entry.id   AF-A0A3N1TC21-F1
#
_cell.length_a   1.000
_cell.length_b   1.000
_cell.length_c   1.000
_cell.angle_alpha   90.00
_cell.angle_beta   90.00
_cell.angle_gamma   90.00
#
_symmetry.space_group_name_H-M   'P 1'
#
loop_
_entity.id
_entity.type
_entity.pdbx_description
1 polymer ?
#
loop_
_entity_poly.entity_id
_entity_poly.type
_entity_poly.pdbx_seq_one_letter_code
_entity_poly.pdbx_strand_id
1 'polypeptide(L)'
;MRVLEAVRFDAIMDRFEKEHPFDASDQANSNDEAEGHIRNAELEHRGRWHRVLLEGPEIRDVVLPWHLGEDGEVELIPRTGLTVAAAVDRLASLDKSYTRTNPLCASKLARQSTAAHLALFLTTRAVKGRDYESLTVREGLIHLDGLHRMIAWAMAGYLMPGNWFEAYVAGLPPAHVGHGAGHDQDGLDVHSEGQAGHGPHHVDDVPHVHGGFHPT
;
A
#
# COMPACT_ATOMS: atom_id res chain seq x y z
N MET A 1 11.92 4.59 3.77
CA MET A 1 10.54 4.29 4.19
C MET A 1 10.53 4.32 5.69
N ARG A 2 9.58 5.02 6.30
CA ARG A 2 9.39 5.07 7.75
C ARG A 2 8.05 4.47 8.12
N VAL A 3 8.05 3.35 8.85
CA VAL A 3 6.82 2.75 9.37
C VAL A 3 6.33 3.58 10.56
N LEU A 4 5.06 4.01 10.52
CA LEU A 4 4.44 4.78 11.60
C LEU A 4 3.71 3.87 12.58
N GLU A 5 2.79 3.05 12.07
CA GLU A 5 1.96 2.17 12.88
C GLU A 5 1.39 1.01 12.06
N ALA A 6 0.99 -0.06 12.73
CA ALA A 6 0.13 -1.08 12.16
C ALA A 6 -1.31 -0.56 12.08
N VAL A 7 -2.02 -0.88 11.01
CA VAL A 7 -3.39 -0.39 10.76
C VAL A 7 -4.30 -1.57 10.49
N ARG A 8 -5.53 -1.51 10.98
CA ARG A 8 -6.55 -2.52 10.70
C ARG A 8 -7.16 -2.30 9.33
N PHE A 9 -7.60 -3.38 8.69
CA PHE A 9 -8.17 -3.34 7.35
C PHE A 9 -9.42 -2.46 7.22
N ASP A 10 -10.28 -2.39 8.23
CA ASP A 10 -11.45 -1.49 8.24
C ASP A 10 -11.04 -0.01 8.15
N ALA A 11 -10.00 0.39 8.89
CA ALA A 11 -9.46 1.74 8.79
C ALA A 11 -8.82 2.05 7.41
N ILE A 12 -8.28 1.03 6.72
CA ILE A 12 -7.79 1.15 5.34
C ILE A 12 -8.96 1.44 4.39
N MET A 13 -10.04 0.68 4.50
CA MET A 13 -11.23 0.85 3.66
C MET A 13 -11.94 2.17 3.92
N ASP A 14 -12.12 2.56 5.19
CA ASP A 14 -12.67 3.87 5.56
C ASP A 14 -11.87 5.03 4.96
N ARG A 15 -10.55 4.87 4.87
CA ARG A 15 -9.68 5.88 4.27
C ARG A 15 -9.79 5.87 2.75
N PHE A 16 -9.79 4.70 2.13
CA PHE A 16 -9.95 4.54 0.69
C PHE A 16 -11.25 5.18 0.19
N GLU A 17 -12.38 4.89 0.85
CA GLU A 17 -13.69 5.44 0.49
C GLU A 17 -13.76 6.97 0.62
N LYS A 18 -13.13 7.54 1.66
CA LYS A 18 -13.06 9.01 1.84
C LYS A 18 -12.25 9.70 0.74
N GLU A 19 -11.20 9.05 0.25
CA GLU A 19 -10.35 9.58 -0.82
C GLU A 19 -10.94 9.36 -2.22
N HIS A 20 -11.91 8.44 -2.33
CA HIS A 20 -12.54 8.03 -3.58
C HIS A 20 -14.07 8.16 -3.50
N PRO A 21 -14.61 9.38 -3.25
CA PRO A 21 -16.05 9.56 -3.18
C PRO A 21 -16.67 9.13 -4.51
N PHE A 22 -17.70 8.28 -4.45
CA PHE A 22 -18.42 7.86 -5.64
C PHE A 22 -19.10 9.07 -6.28
N ASP A 23 -18.72 9.36 -7.52
CA ASP A 23 -19.39 10.35 -8.36
C ASP A 23 -20.07 9.64 -9.53
N ALA A 24 -21.40 9.64 -9.52
CA ALA A 24 -22.21 9.03 -10.58
C ALA A 24 -22.05 9.72 -11.95
N SER A 25 -21.45 10.91 -11.99
CA SER A 25 -21.17 11.67 -13.21
C SER A 25 -19.76 11.40 -13.77
N ASP A 26 -18.87 10.77 -13.00
CA ASP A 26 -17.53 10.40 -13.47
C ASP A 26 -17.59 9.04 -14.20
N GLN A 27 -17.71 9.11 -15.53
CA GLN A 27 -17.71 7.92 -16.40
C GLN A 27 -16.38 7.13 -16.35
N ALA A 28 -15.32 7.70 -15.78
CA ALA A 28 -14.01 7.08 -15.68
C ALA A 28 -13.70 6.62 -14.23
N ASN A 29 -14.73 6.42 -13.41
CA ASN A 29 -14.59 5.95 -12.05
C ASN A 29 -14.13 4.47 -12.02
N SER A 30 -12.87 4.24 -11.68
CA SER A 30 -12.24 2.91 -11.54
C SER A 30 -12.03 2.49 -10.08
N ASN A 31 -12.81 3.07 -9.15
CA ASN A 31 -12.69 2.76 -7.72
C ASN A 31 -12.91 1.27 -7.41
N ASP A 32 -13.80 0.60 -8.15
CA ASP A 32 -14.10 -0.82 -7.95
C ASP A 32 -12.89 -1.73 -8.20
N GLU A 33 -12.06 -1.40 -9.20
CA GLU A 33 -10.84 -2.16 -9.52
C GLU A 33 -9.79 -1.98 -8.42
N ALA A 34 -9.56 -0.73 -8.01
CA ALA A 34 -8.64 -0.39 -6.92
C ALA A 34 -9.06 -1.03 -5.59
N GLU A 35 -10.36 -1.02 -5.27
CA GLU A 35 -10.91 -1.72 -4.11
C GLU A 35 -10.65 -3.24 -4.19
N GLY A 36 -10.86 -3.84 -5.36
CA GLY A 36 -10.56 -5.26 -5.61
C GLY A 36 -9.09 -5.59 -5.34
N HIS A 37 -8.16 -4.72 -5.75
CA HIS A 37 -6.74 -4.88 -5.49
C HIS A 37 -6.41 -4.82 -3.98
N ILE A 38 -7.00 -3.86 -3.27
CA ILE A 38 -6.83 -3.71 -1.82
C ILE A 38 -7.36 -4.94 -1.07
N ARG A 39 -8.53 -5.46 -1.46
CA ARG A 39 -9.09 -6.69 -0.88
C ARG A 39 -8.22 -7.93 -1.19
N ASN A 40 -7.64 -8.02 -2.38
CA ASN A 40 -6.73 -9.11 -2.71
C ASN A 40 -5.42 -9.03 -1.89
N ALA A 41 -4.91 -7.82 -1.65
CA ALA A 41 -3.75 -7.61 -0.78
C ALA A 41 -4.04 -8.03 0.67
N GLU A 42 -5.22 -7.71 1.18
CA GLU A 42 -5.68 -8.13 2.51
C GLU A 42 -5.66 -9.65 2.67
N LEU A 43 -6.25 -10.37 1.71
CA LEU A 43 -6.29 -11.84 1.71
C LEU A 43 -4.88 -12.44 1.62
N GLU A 44 -4.03 -11.90 0.74
CA GLU A 44 -2.68 -12.41 0.52
C GLU A 44 -1.77 -12.19 1.75
N HIS A 45 -1.94 -11.06 2.44
CA HIS A 45 -1.09 -10.67 3.56
C HIS A 45 -1.66 -10.96 4.94
N ARG A 46 -2.88 -11.52 5.01
CA ARG A 46 -3.57 -11.93 6.23
C ARG A 46 -3.73 -10.76 7.21
N GLY A 47 -4.26 -9.63 6.76
CA GLY A 47 -4.55 -8.49 7.63
C GLY A 47 -3.36 -7.60 7.97
N ARG A 48 -2.18 -7.85 7.41
CA ARG A 48 -0.96 -7.08 7.76
C ARG A 48 -0.86 -5.81 6.94
N TRP A 49 -1.32 -4.71 7.52
CA TRP A 49 -1.19 -3.36 6.96
C TRP A 49 -0.44 -2.43 7.90
N HIS A 50 0.30 -1.49 7.31
CA HIS A 50 0.96 -0.43 8.05
C HIS A 50 0.77 0.91 7.35
N ARG A 51 0.63 1.96 8.14
CA ARG A 51 0.78 3.34 7.67
C ARG A 51 2.26 3.69 7.69
N VAL A 52 2.75 4.26 6.59
CA VAL A 52 4.16 4.60 6.42
C VAL A 52 4.30 6.00 5.80
N LEU A 53 5.51 6.55 5.92
CA LEU A 53 5.97 7.67 5.11
C LEU A 53 7.00 7.17 4.10
N LEU A 54 6.81 7.55 2.84
CA LEU A 54 7.75 7.31 1.75
C LEU A 54 8.36 8.62 1.29
N GLU A 55 9.67 8.63 1.03
CA GLU A 55 10.29 9.74 0.31
C GLU A 55 10.01 9.66 -1.20
N GLY A 56 10.12 10.80 -1.87
CA GLY A 56 9.99 10.92 -3.33
C GLY A 56 10.72 9.81 -4.12
N PRO A 57 12.03 9.57 -3.91
CA PRO A 57 12.75 8.51 -4.60
C PRO A 57 12.15 7.11 -4.40
N GLU A 58 11.59 6.81 -3.23
CA GLU A 58 10.99 5.51 -2.95
C GLU A 58 9.69 5.32 -3.74
N ILE A 59 8.91 6.38 -3.93
CA ILE A 59 7.71 6.37 -4.79
C ILE A 59 8.11 6.19 -6.26
N ARG A 60 9.22 6.80 -6.69
CA ARG A 60 9.73 6.64 -8.06
C ARG A 60 10.08 5.18 -8.39
N ASP A 61 10.44 4.40 -7.39
CA ASP A 61 10.78 2.98 -7.50
C ASP A 61 9.58 2.03 -7.36
N VAL A 62 8.39 2.54 -7.01
CA VAL A 62 7.15 1.73 -6.95
C VAL A 62 6.85 1.14 -8.33
N VAL A 63 6.57 -0.16 -8.34
CA VAL A 63 6.20 -0.90 -9.54
C VAL A 63 4.70 -0.76 -9.81
N LEU A 64 4.37 -0.34 -11.02
CA LEU A 64 3.04 -0.20 -11.56
C LEU A 64 2.67 -1.45 -12.38
N PRO A 65 1.48 -2.04 -12.15
CA PRO A 65 0.96 -3.14 -12.97
C PRO A 65 0.46 -2.64 -14.34
N TRP A 66 0.02 -3.58 -15.18
CA TRP A 66 -0.49 -3.29 -16.52
C TRP A 66 -1.55 -2.17 -16.53
N HIS A 67 -1.43 -1.22 -17.46
CA HIS A 67 -2.39 -0.14 -17.59
C HIS A 67 -2.48 0.33 -19.05
N LEU A 68 -3.63 0.08 -19.69
CA LEU A 68 -3.96 0.61 -21.01
C LEU A 68 -4.57 2.02 -20.94
N GLY A 69 -5.28 2.33 -19.86
CA GLY A 69 -6.12 3.54 -19.75
C GLY A 69 -7.53 3.28 -20.27
N GLU A 70 -8.53 3.93 -19.66
CA GLU A 70 -9.91 3.83 -20.10
C GLU A 70 -10.06 4.44 -21.50
N ASP A 71 -10.67 3.70 -22.43
CA ASP A 71 -10.76 4.03 -23.86
C ASP A 71 -9.40 4.36 -24.53
N GLY A 72 -8.32 3.77 -24.01
CA GLY A 72 -6.96 3.96 -24.53
C GLY A 72 -6.59 2.98 -25.65
N GLU A 73 -5.79 3.44 -26.60
CA GLU A 73 -5.21 2.59 -27.66
C GLU A 73 -3.79 2.12 -27.34
N VAL A 74 -3.06 2.83 -26.47
CA VAL A 74 -1.64 2.59 -26.18
C VAL A 74 -1.43 2.26 -24.72
N GLU A 75 -0.74 1.15 -24.43
CA GLU A 75 -0.39 0.80 -23.05
C GLU A 75 0.56 1.84 -22.44
N LEU A 76 0.11 2.51 -21.37
CA LEU A 76 0.99 3.35 -20.57
C LEU A 76 1.95 2.47 -19.78
N ILE A 77 1.42 1.44 -19.12
CA ILE A 77 2.22 0.45 -18.42
C ILE A 77 2.04 -0.90 -19.15
N PRO A 78 3.11 -1.48 -19.73
CA PRO A 78 3.05 -2.78 -20.36
C PRO A 78 2.72 -3.88 -19.34
N ARG A 79 2.29 -5.04 -19.84
CA ARG A 79 1.95 -6.21 -19.01
C ARG A 79 3.05 -6.68 -18.06
N THR A 80 4.31 -6.42 -18.41
CA THR A 80 5.48 -6.75 -17.57
C THR A 80 5.67 -5.80 -16.39
N GLY A 81 4.93 -4.67 -16.35
CA GLY A 81 5.07 -3.60 -15.37
C GLY A 81 6.19 -2.61 -15.68
N LEU A 82 6.16 -1.47 -15.00
CA LEU A 82 7.21 -0.44 -14.98
C LEU A 82 7.29 0.19 -13.60
N THR A 83 8.44 0.74 -13.23
CA THR A 83 8.50 1.66 -12.08
C THR A 83 7.83 2.98 -12.43
N VAL A 84 7.45 3.78 -11.44
CA VAL A 84 6.94 5.15 -11.66
C VAL A 84 7.94 5.99 -12.48
N ALA A 85 9.24 5.90 -12.18
CA ALA A 85 10.27 6.59 -12.97
C ALA A 85 10.25 6.17 -14.44
N ALA A 86 10.24 4.87 -14.72
CA ALA A 86 10.23 4.37 -16.09
C ALA A 86 8.91 4.67 -16.82
N ALA A 87 7.78 4.74 -16.10
CA ALA A 87 6.51 5.16 -16.65
C ALA A 87 6.52 6.63 -17.10
N VAL A 88 7.18 7.51 -16.33
CA VAL A 88 7.36 8.92 -16.71
C VAL A 88 8.23 9.04 -17.96
N ASP A 89 9.35 8.31 -18.02
CA ASP A 89 10.23 8.32 -19.20
C ASP A 89 9.50 7.80 -20.45
N ARG A 90 8.71 6.73 -20.29
CA ARG A 90 7.86 6.20 -21.36
C ARG A 90 6.83 7.23 -21.82
N LEU A 91 6.12 7.86 -20.89
CA LEU A 91 5.12 8.88 -21.23
C LEU A 91 5.75 10.07 -21.97
N ALA A 92 6.94 10.51 -21.53
CA ALA A 92 7.70 11.56 -22.22
C ALA A 92 8.09 11.13 -23.65
N SER A 93 8.44 9.86 -23.86
CA SER A 93 8.77 9.32 -25.19
C SER A 93 7.57 9.23 -26.14
N LEU A 94 6.35 9.09 -25.60
CA LEU A 94 5.11 9.08 -26.38
C LEU A 94 4.67 10.51 -26.78
N ASP A 95 5.11 11.52 -26.03
CA ASP A 95 4.80 12.94 -26.26
C ASP A 95 3.28 13.17 -26.46
N LYS A 96 2.89 14.18 -27.25
CA LYS A 96 1.50 14.51 -27.59
C LYS A 96 0.70 13.38 -28.21
N SER A 97 1.35 12.33 -28.71
CA SER A 97 0.62 11.18 -29.27
C SER A 97 -0.21 10.48 -28.20
N TYR A 98 0.28 10.43 -26.96
CA TYR A 98 -0.42 9.79 -25.85
C TYR A 98 -1.75 10.47 -25.53
N THR A 99 -1.77 11.80 -25.48
CA THR A 99 -3.01 12.55 -25.24
C THR A 99 -4.07 12.29 -26.31
N ARG A 100 -3.66 12.03 -27.55
CA ARG A 100 -4.57 11.73 -28.65
C ARG A 100 -5.13 10.31 -28.56
N THR A 101 -4.28 9.33 -28.24
CA THR A 101 -4.68 7.91 -28.20
C THR A 101 -5.36 7.52 -26.90
N ASN A 102 -5.07 8.24 -25.80
CA ASN A 102 -5.56 7.94 -24.46
C ASN A 102 -6.03 9.23 -23.74
N PRO A 103 -7.06 9.94 -24.27
CA PRO A 103 -7.45 11.26 -23.77
C PRO A 103 -7.95 11.27 -22.32
N LEU A 104 -8.63 10.21 -21.86
CA LEU A 104 -9.12 10.10 -20.48
C LEU A 104 -7.97 10.00 -19.48
N CYS A 105 -7.00 9.11 -19.74
CA CYS A 105 -5.80 8.98 -18.91
C CYS A 105 -5.01 10.29 -18.88
N ALA A 106 -4.82 10.95 -20.02
CA ALA A 106 -4.14 12.24 -20.09
C ALA A 106 -4.85 13.33 -19.27
N SER A 107 -6.19 13.38 -19.31
CA SER A 107 -7.00 14.28 -18.48
C SER A 107 -6.82 13.99 -16.99
N LYS A 108 -6.82 12.71 -16.59
CA LYS A 108 -6.56 12.29 -15.21
C LYS A 108 -5.16 12.73 -14.75
N LEU A 109 -4.13 12.51 -15.55
CA LEU A 109 -2.76 12.96 -15.24
C LEU A 109 -2.68 14.48 -15.05
N ALA A 110 -3.30 15.25 -15.96
CA ALA A 110 -3.35 16.71 -15.87
C ALA A 110 -4.05 17.16 -14.57
N ARG A 111 -5.22 16.59 -14.25
CA ARG A 111 -5.96 16.88 -13.02
C ARG A 111 -5.15 16.58 -11.77
N GLN A 112 -4.44 15.45 -11.74
CA GLN A 112 -3.67 15.03 -10.57
C GLN A 112 -2.38 15.83 -10.36
N SER A 113 -1.88 16.53 -11.38
CA SER A 113 -0.66 17.37 -11.25
C SER A 113 -0.82 18.55 -10.30
N THR A 114 -2.05 18.97 -10.03
CA THR A 114 -2.40 20.08 -9.12
C THR A 114 -3.29 19.67 -7.97
N ALA A 115 -3.63 18.38 -7.85
CA ALA A 115 -4.49 17.87 -6.79
C ALA A 115 -3.73 17.77 -5.46
N ALA A 116 -4.46 17.75 -4.36
CA ALA A 116 -3.88 17.46 -3.05
C ALA A 116 -3.23 16.07 -3.03
N HIS A 117 -2.12 15.93 -2.31
CA HIS A 117 -1.46 14.65 -2.15
C HIS A 117 -2.26 13.75 -1.19
N LEU A 118 -3.01 12.82 -1.75
CA LEU A 118 -3.74 11.79 -1.01
C LEU A 118 -2.84 10.60 -0.68
N ALA A 119 -3.29 9.69 0.18
CA ALA A 119 -2.50 8.51 0.50
C ALA A 119 -2.34 7.59 -0.74
N LEU A 120 -1.25 6.82 -0.73
CA LEU A 120 -1.04 5.73 -1.67
C LEU A 120 -1.40 4.39 -1.01
N PHE A 121 -1.90 3.44 -1.80
CA PHE A 121 -2.13 2.08 -1.33
C PHE A 121 -1.22 1.13 -2.10
N LEU A 122 -0.38 0.40 -1.37
CA LEU A 122 0.70 -0.42 -1.90
C LEU A 122 0.71 -1.79 -1.24
N THR A 123 1.44 -2.72 -1.85
CA THR A 123 1.71 -4.06 -1.34
C THR A 123 3.19 -4.39 -1.50
N THR A 124 3.74 -5.26 -0.65
CA THR A 124 5.14 -5.72 -0.78
C THR A 124 5.33 -6.84 -1.81
N ARG A 125 4.24 -7.33 -2.41
CA ARG A 125 4.26 -8.36 -3.46
C ARG A 125 3.02 -8.28 -4.33
N ALA A 126 3.16 -8.73 -5.57
CA ALA A 126 2.07 -8.75 -6.53
C ALA A 126 0.88 -9.57 -6.03
N VAL A 127 -0.32 -8.99 -6.13
CA VAL A 127 -1.58 -9.64 -5.75
C VAL A 127 -2.12 -10.50 -6.89
N LYS A 128 -3.19 -11.25 -6.62
CA LYS A 128 -3.96 -11.92 -7.67
C LYS A 128 -4.80 -10.89 -8.44
N GLY A 129 -4.94 -11.11 -9.74
CA GLY A 129 -5.74 -10.25 -10.62
C GLY A 129 -5.16 -10.17 -12.02
N ARG A 130 -6.00 -9.81 -12.99
CA ARG A 130 -5.62 -9.71 -14.41
C ARG A 130 -4.44 -8.77 -14.64
N ASP A 131 -4.36 -7.70 -13.85
CA ASP A 131 -3.35 -6.65 -14.05
C ASP A 131 -1.95 -7.05 -13.55
N TYR A 132 -1.88 -8.04 -12.66
CA TYR A 132 -0.66 -8.51 -12.01
C TYR A 132 -0.16 -9.85 -12.56
N GLU A 133 -0.97 -10.55 -13.36
CA GLU A 133 -0.69 -11.93 -13.82
C GLU A 133 0.62 -12.03 -14.60
N SER A 134 0.91 -11.04 -15.44
CA SER A 134 2.11 -10.99 -16.29
C SER A 134 3.25 -10.14 -15.70
N LEU A 135 3.09 -9.64 -14.46
CA LEU A 135 4.07 -8.76 -13.83
C LEU A 135 5.38 -9.52 -13.57
N THR A 136 6.51 -9.01 -14.08
CA THR A 136 7.81 -9.69 -13.95
C THR A 136 8.41 -9.48 -12.56
N VAL A 137 8.26 -8.28 -12.00
CA VAL A 137 8.67 -7.97 -10.62
C VAL A 137 7.56 -8.37 -9.66
N ARG A 138 7.80 -9.41 -8.87
CA ARG A 138 6.80 -10.01 -7.97
C ARG A 138 6.90 -9.54 -6.52
N GLU A 139 8.01 -8.90 -6.15
CA GLU A 139 8.32 -8.44 -4.79
C GLU A 139 8.83 -6.99 -4.81
N GLY A 140 8.71 -6.29 -3.68
CA GLY A 140 9.00 -4.86 -3.56
C GLY A 140 7.72 -4.04 -3.42
N LEU A 141 7.82 -2.71 -3.40
CA LEU A 141 6.63 -1.86 -3.36
C LEU A 141 5.91 -1.89 -4.71
N ILE A 142 4.72 -2.46 -4.72
CA ILE A 142 3.86 -2.60 -5.89
C ILE A 142 2.57 -1.83 -5.63
N HIS A 143 2.13 -1.10 -6.65
CA HIS A 143 0.92 -0.28 -6.64
C HIS A 143 -0.35 -1.13 -6.48
N LEU A 144 -1.30 -0.63 -5.67
CA LEU A 144 -2.70 -1.10 -5.63
C LEU A 144 -3.66 0.01 -6.06
N ASP A 145 -3.41 1.25 -5.59
CA ASP A 145 -4.14 2.46 -5.96
C ASP A 145 -3.22 3.70 -6.03
N GLY A 146 -3.58 4.67 -6.90
CA GLY A 146 -2.87 5.94 -7.07
C GLY A 146 -1.91 6.02 -8.26
N LEU A 147 -2.07 5.19 -9.30
CA LEU A 147 -1.18 5.15 -10.48
C LEU A 147 -1.02 6.54 -11.12
N HIS A 148 -2.14 7.19 -11.47
CA HIS A 148 -2.12 8.52 -12.08
C HIS A 148 -1.54 9.58 -11.14
N ARG A 149 -1.78 9.45 -9.82
CA ARG A 149 -1.24 10.38 -8.81
C ARG A 149 0.28 10.31 -8.79
N MET A 150 0.86 9.12 -8.65
CA MET A 150 2.31 8.94 -8.60
C MET A 150 3.01 9.44 -9.87
N ILE A 151 2.47 9.12 -11.05
CA ILE A 151 3.04 9.60 -12.33
C ILE A 151 2.93 11.13 -12.42
N ALA A 152 1.77 11.70 -12.11
CA ALA A 152 1.57 13.15 -12.15
C ALA A 152 2.49 13.88 -11.16
N TRP A 153 2.67 13.35 -9.95
CA TRP A 153 3.58 13.93 -8.95
C TRP A 153 5.04 13.87 -9.40
N ALA A 154 5.44 12.77 -10.04
CA ALA A 154 6.77 12.62 -10.60
C ALA A 154 7.04 13.65 -11.72
N MET A 155 6.07 13.83 -12.62
CA MET A 155 6.15 14.82 -13.72
C MET A 155 6.16 16.27 -13.20
N ALA A 156 5.40 16.55 -12.13
CA ALA A 156 5.34 17.87 -11.51
C ALA A 156 6.56 18.17 -10.61
N GLY A 157 7.48 17.21 -10.43
CA GLY A 157 8.68 17.40 -9.61
C GLY A 157 8.44 17.32 -8.11
N TYR A 158 7.31 16.77 -7.64
CA TYR A 158 7.06 16.61 -6.21
C TYR A 158 7.85 15.45 -5.59
N LEU A 159 8.25 14.45 -6.38
CA LEU A 159 8.98 13.27 -5.90
C LEU A 159 10.49 13.51 -5.78
N MET A 160 10.88 14.52 -5.00
CA MET A 160 12.27 14.86 -4.67
C MET A 160 12.68 14.33 -3.29
N PRO A 161 13.99 14.13 -3.02
CA PRO A 161 14.47 13.83 -1.67
C PRO A 161 13.98 14.85 -0.64
N GLY A 162 13.62 14.37 0.55
CA GLY A 162 13.09 15.22 1.63
C GLY A 162 11.59 15.55 1.54
N ASN A 163 10.93 15.24 0.41
CA ASN A 163 9.47 15.30 0.33
C ASN A 163 8.87 13.95 0.73
N TRP A 164 7.99 13.98 1.73
CA TRP A 164 7.38 12.81 2.34
C TRP A 164 5.91 12.68 1.99
N PHE A 165 5.48 11.45 1.73
CA PHE A 165 4.13 11.11 1.32
C PHE A 165 3.59 9.97 2.19
N GLU A 166 2.32 10.07 2.57
CA GLU A 166 1.63 9.02 3.33
C GLU A 166 1.27 7.85 2.39
N ALA A 167 1.50 6.63 2.87
CA ALA A 167 1.08 5.41 2.20
C ALA A 167 0.60 4.35 3.19
N TYR A 168 -0.27 3.47 2.72
CA TYR A 168 -0.67 2.26 3.39
C TYR A 168 -0.10 1.06 2.65
N VAL A 169 0.69 0.25 3.34
CA VAL A 169 1.42 -0.87 2.73
C VAL A 169 0.99 -2.19 3.35
N ALA A 170 0.48 -3.08 2.50
CA ALA A 170 0.22 -4.46 2.85
C ALA A 170 1.52 -5.28 2.84
N GLY A 171 1.69 -6.15 3.83
CA GLY A 171 2.70 -7.21 3.78
C GLY A 171 4.06 -6.91 4.40
N LEU A 172 4.26 -5.72 4.95
CA LEU A 172 5.46 -5.42 5.73
C LEU A 172 5.58 -6.40 6.91
N PRO A 173 6.82 -6.81 7.25
CA PRO A 173 7.05 -7.57 8.46
C PRO A 173 6.60 -6.74 9.67
N PRO A 174 6.23 -7.37 10.80
CA PRO A 174 5.98 -6.65 12.04
C PRO A 174 7.21 -5.78 12.35
N ALA A 175 7.09 -4.48 12.18
CA ALA A 175 8.19 -3.58 12.48
C ALA A 175 8.29 -3.46 14.01
N HIS A 176 9.51 -3.49 14.54
CA HIS A 176 9.78 -2.81 15.81
C HIS A 176 9.47 -1.33 15.56
N VAL A 177 8.29 -0.90 16.00
CA VAL A 177 7.85 0.50 15.93
C VAL A 177 8.99 1.34 16.43
N GLY A 178 9.58 2.15 15.56
CA GLY A 178 10.76 2.94 15.91
C GLY A 178 10.39 3.82 17.09
N HIS A 179 10.95 3.54 18.27
CA HIS A 179 10.91 4.45 19.40
C HIS A 179 11.60 5.73 18.97
N GLY A 180 10.80 6.71 18.55
CA GLY A 180 11.25 8.06 18.36
C GLY A 180 11.89 8.52 19.67
N ALA A 181 13.10 9.04 19.54
CA ALA A 181 13.87 9.66 20.61
C ALA A 181 13.00 10.59 21.47
N GLY A 182 13.11 10.42 22.79
CA GLY A 182 12.50 11.31 23.77
C GLY A 182 12.00 10.54 24.98
N HIS A 183 12.89 10.21 25.90
CA HIS A 183 12.74 10.69 27.27
C HIS A 183 14.11 10.65 27.94
N ASP A 184 14.48 11.82 28.42
CA ASP A 184 15.69 12.13 29.13
C ASP A 184 15.90 11.24 30.35
N GLN A 185 17.17 11.20 30.71
CA GLN A 185 17.68 10.83 32.02
C GLN A 185 16.78 11.38 33.12
N ASP A 186 16.24 10.48 33.93
CA ASP A 186 16.16 10.75 35.37
C ASP A 186 16.59 9.47 36.07
N GLY A 187 17.82 9.54 36.58
CA GLY A 187 18.34 8.56 37.50
C GLY A 187 17.49 8.56 38.76
N LEU A 188 16.95 7.40 39.09
CA LEU A 188 16.76 7.03 40.48
C LEU A 188 17.24 5.59 40.62
N ASP A 189 18.45 5.49 41.17
CA ASP A 189 18.88 4.35 41.96
C ASP A 189 17.77 4.03 42.98
N VAL A 190 17.15 2.86 42.86
CA VAL A 190 16.47 2.24 43.98
C VAL A 190 17.14 0.90 44.22
N HIS A 191 17.79 0.86 45.38
CA HIS A 191 18.50 -0.25 45.94
C HIS A 191 17.71 -1.56 45.89
N SER A 192 18.48 -2.59 45.58
CA SER A 192 18.21 -3.99 45.85
C SER A 192 17.98 -4.21 47.35
N GLU A 193 16.96 -4.99 47.71
CA GLU A 193 16.98 -6.08 48.70
C GLU A 193 15.55 -6.40 49.19
N GLY A 194 15.16 -7.67 49.14
CA GLY A 194 13.83 -8.11 49.57
C GLY A 194 13.50 -9.57 49.30
N GLN A 195 14.27 -10.46 49.93
CA GLN A 195 14.08 -11.89 50.21
C GLN A 195 12.73 -12.59 49.90
N ALA A 196 12.89 -13.75 49.22
CA ALA A 196 12.48 -15.12 49.62
C ALA A 196 11.02 -15.47 49.94
N GLY A 197 10.51 -16.50 49.24
CA GLY A 197 9.37 -17.31 49.68
C GLY A 197 9.11 -18.54 48.78
N HIS A 198 9.32 -19.73 49.35
CA HIS A 198 8.95 -21.08 48.85
C HIS A 198 7.49 -21.16 48.34
N GLY A 199 7.03 -22.11 47.50
CA GLY A 199 7.49 -23.45 47.14
C GLY A 199 6.52 -24.11 46.11
N PRO A 200 6.66 -25.43 45.83
CA PRO A 200 6.04 -26.13 44.69
C PRO A 200 4.66 -26.74 45.01
N HIS A 201 4.11 -27.53 44.07
CA HIS A 201 2.80 -28.23 44.00
C HIS A 201 1.75 -27.44 43.17
N HIS A 202 0.96 -28.01 42.26
CA HIS A 202 0.43 -29.36 42.17
C HIS A 202 0.04 -29.74 40.72
N VAL A 203 0.01 -31.04 40.51
CA VAL A 203 -0.39 -31.85 39.35
C VAL A 203 -1.90 -31.81 39.04
N ASP A 204 -2.23 -32.18 37.80
CA ASP A 204 -3.45 -32.84 37.28
C ASP A 204 -4.78 -32.07 37.20
N ASP A 205 -5.34 -31.93 35.99
CA ASP A 205 -6.41 -32.84 35.53
C ASP A 205 -6.93 -32.50 34.11
N VAL A 206 -6.94 -33.54 33.27
CA VAL A 206 -7.72 -33.63 32.03
C VAL A 206 -8.83 -34.65 32.32
N PRO A 207 -10.05 -34.44 31.79
CA PRO A 207 -10.65 -35.57 31.08
C PRO A 207 -11.26 -35.18 29.74
N HIS A 208 -11.03 -36.10 28.79
CA HIS A 208 -11.84 -36.38 27.61
C HIS A 208 -13.35 -36.43 27.94
N VAL A 209 -14.20 -36.27 26.91
CA VAL A 209 -15.08 -37.35 26.40
C VAL A 209 -16.16 -36.83 25.39
N HIS A 210 -16.12 -37.45 24.21
CA HIS A 210 -17.16 -37.89 23.25
C HIS A 210 -18.28 -37.02 22.62
N GLY A 211 -18.47 -37.31 21.32
CA GLY A 211 -19.75 -37.35 20.59
C GLY A 211 -19.61 -36.67 19.21
N GLY A 212 -19.45 -37.35 18.07
CA GLY A 212 -20.33 -38.35 17.46
C GLY A 212 -20.91 -37.73 16.17
N PHE A 213 -20.49 -38.15 14.96
CA PHE A 213 -21.27 -38.88 13.93
C PHE A 213 -22.64 -38.22 13.56
N HIS A 214 -23.09 -38.00 12.32
CA HIS A 214 -22.69 -38.32 10.94
C HIS A 214 -23.63 -37.51 9.99
N PRO A 215 -23.43 -37.53 8.65
CA PRO A 215 -24.12 -36.67 7.68
C PRO A 215 -25.41 -37.28 7.09
N THR A 216 -26.16 -36.43 6.38
CA THR A 216 -27.08 -36.79 5.30
C THR A 216 -26.80 -35.92 4.09
#